data_AF-H8Z2P8-F1
#
_entry.id   AF-H8Z2P8-F1
#
_cell.length_a   1.000
_cell.length_b   1.000
_cell.length_c   1.000
_cell.angle_alpha   90.00
_cell.angle_beta   90.00
_cell.angle_gamma   90.00
#
_symmetry.space_group_name_H-M   'P 1'
#
loop_
_entity.id
_entity.type
_entity.pdbx_description
1 polymer ?
#
loop_
_entity_poly.entity_id
_entity_poly.type
_entity_poly.pdbx_seq_one_letter_code
_entity_poly.pdbx_strand_id
1 'polypeptide(L)'
;MPQTPRPLITEHASSPRKCAAALLLVLMQAAPAFAEPLDEHTEAMLVNAVEAAYELDFYNRRCRMDQSGRRSENLNKELVSRYRLTVIDVQDDYFPEGYYRDAQARMQADFLARLRDLGGCDGAKAAGLRDTLGERYDQAMTDLSRRP
;
A
#
# COMPACT_ATOMS: atom_id res chain seq x y z
N MET A 1 43.55 -51.56 8.65
CA MET A 1 43.86 -50.16 9.02
C MET A 1 43.32 -49.90 10.42
N PRO A 2 44.06 -49.16 11.26
CA PRO A 2 44.06 -49.33 12.71
C PRO A 2 42.90 -48.63 13.42
N GLN A 3 42.35 -49.34 14.40
CA GLN A 3 41.49 -48.79 15.45
C GLN A 3 42.39 -48.09 16.47
N THR A 4 42.18 -46.80 16.68
CA THR A 4 42.84 -46.01 17.72
C THR A 4 41.99 -46.06 19.00
N PRO A 5 42.55 -46.49 20.15
CA PRO A 5 41.90 -46.24 21.44
C PRO A 5 42.19 -44.79 21.86
N ARG A 6 41.15 -44.04 22.22
CA ARG A 6 41.27 -42.73 22.88
C ARG A 6 41.01 -42.88 24.38
N PRO A 7 41.79 -42.20 25.24
CA PRO A 7 41.83 -42.45 26.67
C PRO A 7 40.65 -41.85 27.46
N LEU A 8 40.43 -42.48 28.61
CA LEU A 8 39.62 -42.02 29.75
C LEU A 8 39.94 -40.57 30.11
N ILE A 9 38.94 -39.70 30.06
CA ILE A 9 39.01 -38.37 30.67
C ILE A 9 38.40 -38.47 32.06
N THR A 10 39.26 -38.20 33.03
CA THR A 10 39.05 -38.14 34.47
C THR A 10 38.00 -37.09 34.86
N GLU A 11 37.13 -37.46 35.79
CA GLU A 11 36.25 -36.55 36.52
C GLU A 11 37.06 -35.48 37.27
N HIS A 12 36.61 -34.22 37.18
CA HIS A 12 36.93 -33.18 38.15
C HIS A 12 35.62 -32.63 38.71
N ALA A 13 35.30 -33.07 39.92
CA ALA A 13 34.32 -32.44 40.79
C ALA A 13 35.02 -31.35 41.63
N SER A 14 34.54 -30.10 41.54
CA SER A 14 34.68 -29.10 42.61
C SER A 14 33.75 -27.89 42.40
N SER A 15 32.53 -28.04 42.93
CA SER A 15 31.67 -27.15 43.74
C SER A 15 31.97 -25.62 43.88
N PRO A 16 31.02 -24.81 44.41
CA PRO A 16 30.25 -23.83 43.65
C PRO A 16 30.50 -22.40 44.16
N ARG A 17 30.74 -21.43 43.28
CA ARG A 17 30.81 -20.02 43.66
C ARG A 17 29.93 -19.16 42.75
N LYS A 18 28.70 -18.97 43.24
CA LYS A 18 27.87 -17.76 43.16
C LYS A 18 28.42 -16.67 42.23
N CYS A 19 27.97 -16.68 40.98
CA CYS A 19 27.87 -15.47 40.14
C CYS A 19 26.44 -15.42 39.57
N ALA A 20 25.46 -15.35 40.48
CA ALA A 20 24.13 -14.88 40.15
C ALA A 20 24.14 -13.36 40.38
N ALA A 21 24.17 -12.57 39.30
CA ALA A 21 23.65 -11.21 39.21
C ALA A 21 24.29 -10.51 38.00
N ALA A 22 23.49 -10.35 36.94
CA ALA A 22 23.51 -9.22 35.97
C ALA A 22 23.03 -9.69 34.59
N LEU A 23 21.80 -10.19 34.50
CA LEU A 23 21.10 -10.35 33.21
C LEU A 23 19.63 -9.94 33.38
N LEU A 24 19.41 -8.72 33.88
CA LEU A 24 18.06 -8.19 34.13
C LEU A 24 18.14 -6.66 34.19
N LEU A 25 18.27 -6.04 33.04
CA LEU A 25 18.05 -4.62 32.70
C LEU A 25 18.62 -4.55 31.26
N VAL A 26 17.84 -4.57 30.19
CA VAL A 26 17.06 -3.43 29.70
C VAL A 26 16.01 -3.99 28.72
N LEU A 27 14.79 -4.23 29.21
CA LEU A 27 13.59 -4.16 28.37
C LEU A 27 13.21 -2.67 28.32
N MET A 28 14.00 -1.86 27.59
CA MET A 28 13.57 -0.50 27.27
C MET A 28 12.44 -0.62 26.26
N GLN A 29 11.24 -0.52 26.80
CA GLN A 29 10.01 -0.04 26.19
C GLN A 29 10.18 0.47 24.75
N ALA A 30 10.03 -0.43 23.78
CA ALA A 30 9.52 -0.01 22.49
C ALA A 30 8.04 0.31 22.73
N ALA A 31 7.73 1.57 23.04
CA ALA A 31 6.35 2.03 22.95
C ALA A 31 5.89 1.74 21.52
N PRO A 32 4.72 1.12 21.30
CA PRO A 32 4.14 1.10 19.97
C PRO A 32 3.98 2.57 19.58
N ALA A 33 4.72 3.01 18.57
CA ALA A 33 4.37 4.23 17.87
C ALA A 33 3.01 3.94 17.23
N PHE A 34 1.93 4.27 17.92
CA PHE A 34 0.63 4.39 17.29
C PHE A 34 0.83 5.42 16.18
N ALA A 35 0.70 4.98 14.94
CA ALA A 35 0.63 5.91 13.83
C ALA A 35 -0.48 6.90 14.16
N GLU A 36 -0.16 8.20 14.17
CA GLU A 36 -1.22 9.19 14.32
C GLU A 36 -2.22 8.96 13.19
N PRO A 37 -3.53 8.95 13.49
CA PRO A 37 -4.53 8.85 12.45
C PRO A 37 -4.31 10.00 11.46
N LEU A 38 -4.46 9.70 10.18
CA LEU A 38 -4.37 10.72 9.15
C LEU A 38 -5.44 11.79 9.40
N ASP A 39 -5.13 13.05 9.10
CA ASP A 39 -6.14 14.08 9.13
C ASP A 39 -7.12 13.90 7.95
N GLU A 40 -8.38 14.33 8.14
CA GLU A 40 -9.47 14.20 7.16
C GLU A 40 -9.09 14.73 5.77
N HIS A 41 -8.26 15.79 5.70
CA HIS A 41 -7.82 16.33 4.42
C HIS A 41 -6.83 15.38 3.71
N THR A 42 -5.93 14.75 4.45
CA THR A 42 -5.04 13.72 3.92
C THR A 42 -5.83 12.48 3.47
N GLU A 43 -6.82 12.03 4.25
CA GLU A 43 -7.69 10.91 3.85
C GLU A 43 -8.41 11.20 2.52
N ALA A 44 -9.04 12.37 2.41
CA ALA A 44 -9.73 12.77 1.18
C ALA A 44 -8.79 12.85 -0.03
N MET A 45 -7.55 13.29 0.17
CA MET A 45 -6.53 13.33 -0.87
C MET A 45 -6.16 11.91 -1.35
N LEU A 46 -5.97 10.97 -0.41
CA LEU A 46 -5.67 9.56 -0.73
C LEU A 46 -6.81 8.91 -1.51
N VAL A 47 -8.05 9.11 -1.08
CA VAL A 47 -9.26 8.61 -1.78
C VAL A 47 -9.30 9.16 -3.21
N ASN A 48 -9.14 10.47 -3.38
CA ASN A 48 -9.14 11.09 -4.71
C ASN A 48 -8.03 10.55 -5.61
N ALA A 49 -6.83 10.29 -5.07
CA ALA A 49 -5.73 9.73 -5.85
C ALA A 49 -6.03 8.31 -6.34
N VAL A 50 -6.62 7.47 -5.48
CA VAL A 50 -7.05 6.11 -5.85
C VAL A 50 -8.10 6.14 -6.94
N GLU A 51 -9.12 6.99 -6.81
CA GLU A 51 -10.16 7.13 -7.84
C GLU A 51 -9.58 7.63 -9.17
N ALA A 52 -8.73 8.65 -9.13
CA ALA A 52 -8.12 9.21 -10.35
C ALA A 52 -7.25 8.17 -11.08
N ALA A 53 -6.45 7.40 -10.35
CA ALA A 53 -5.63 6.33 -10.92
C ALA A 53 -6.50 5.21 -11.51
N TYR A 54 -7.52 4.77 -10.76
CA TYR A 54 -8.44 3.72 -11.18
C TYR A 54 -9.18 4.10 -12.47
N GLU A 55 -9.80 5.28 -12.52
CA GLU A 55 -10.59 5.73 -13.67
C GLU A 55 -9.74 5.82 -14.94
N LEU A 56 -8.51 6.35 -14.83
CA LEU A 56 -7.62 6.48 -15.98
C LEU A 56 -7.16 5.12 -16.50
N ASP A 57 -6.77 4.19 -15.62
CA ASP A 57 -6.41 2.84 -16.04
C ASP A 57 -7.62 2.07 -16.60
N PHE A 58 -8.81 2.26 -16.02
CA PHE A 58 -10.04 1.66 -16.52
C PHE A 58 -10.40 2.19 -17.92
N TYR A 59 -10.29 3.51 -18.14
CA TYR A 59 -10.46 4.11 -19.47
C TYR A 59 -9.49 3.53 -20.50
N ASN A 60 -8.19 3.48 -20.17
CA ASN A 60 -7.16 2.99 -21.09
C ASN A 60 -7.40 1.53 -21.46
N ARG A 61 -7.78 0.70 -20.49
CA ARG A 61 -8.13 -0.71 -20.72
C ARG A 61 -9.37 -0.83 -21.60
N ARG A 62 -10.44 -0.11 -21.28
CA ARG A 62 -11.76 -0.23 -21.92
C ARG A 62 -11.79 0.37 -23.32
N CYS A 63 -11.31 1.59 -23.49
CA CYS A 63 -11.50 2.38 -24.70
C CYS A 63 -10.26 2.45 -25.61
N ARG A 64 -9.09 2.02 -25.10
CA ARG A 64 -7.83 1.99 -25.86
C ARG A 64 -7.16 0.62 -25.93
N MET A 65 -7.73 -0.41 -25.27
CA MET A 65 -7.14 -1.75 -25.16
C MET A 65 -5.71 -1.75 -24.55
N ASP A 66 -5.36 -0.71 -23.80
CA ASP A 66 -4.08 -0.60 -23.10
C ASP A 66 -4.22 -1.15 -21.67
N GLN A 67 -3.62 -2.31 -21.43
CA GLN A 67 -3.68 -3.03 -20.16
C GLN A 67 -2.50 -2.75 -19.24
N SER A 68 -1.64 -1.78 -19.57
CA SER A 68 -0.38 -1.57 -18.83
C SER A 68 -0.56 -1.17 -17.37
N GLY A 69 -1.77 -0.76 -16.92
CA GLY A 69 -2.11 -0.61 -15.48
C GLY A 69 -1.21 0.33 -14.69
N ARG A 70 -0.55 1.27 -15.38
CA ARG A 70 0.61 1.97 -14.83
C ARG A 70 0.27 2.96 -13.72
N ARG A 71 -0.98 3.45 -13.63
CA ARG A 71 -1.31 4.56 -12.74
C ARG A 71 -1.61 4.06 -11.34
N SER A 72 -2.40 3.00 -11.20
CA SER A 72 -2.59 2.35 -9.91
C SER A 72 -1.27 1.77 -9.36
N GLU A 73 -0.41 1.20 -10.22
CA GLU A 73 0.91 0.72 -9.79
C GLU A 73 1.84 1.85 -9.34
N ASN A 74 1.88 2.96 -10.08
CA ASN A 74 2.71 4.11 -9.71
C ASN A 74 2.21 4.79 -8.43
N LEU A 75 0.89 4.93 -8.28
CA LEU A 75 0.29 5.40 -7.04
C LEU A 75 0.66 4.49 -5.88
N ASN A 76 0.55 3.16 -6.03
CA ASN A 76 0.89 2.23 -4.97
C ASN A 76 2.36 2.36 -4.52
N LYS A 77 3.29 2.61 -5.44
CA LYS A 77 4.70 2.87 -5.08
C LYS A 77 4.84 4.14 -4.23
N GLU A 78 4.11 5.20 -4.59
CA GLU A 78 4.13 6.46 -3.84
C GLU A 78 3.55 6.29 -2.44
N LEU A 79 2.40 5.61 -2.33
CA LEU A 79 1.73 5.33 -1.06
C LEU A 79 2.61 4.48 -0.12
N VAL A 80 3.24 3.43 -0.64
CA VAL A 80 4.12 2.55 0.15
C VAL A 80 5.34 3.32 0.64
N SER A 81 5.92 4.17 -0.20
CA SER A 81 7.14 4.92 0.11
C SER A 81 6.92 5.99 1.19
N ARG A 82 5.78 6.69 1.14
CA ARG A 82 5.53 7.88 1.98
C ARG A 82 4.63 7.59 3.18
N TYR A 83 3.47 7.02 2.91
CA TYR A 83 2.41 6.80 3.89
C TYR A 83 2.51 5.42 4.55
N ARG A 84 3.35 4.52 4.02
CA ARG A 84 3.39 3.09 4.40
C ARG A 84 2.04 2.39 4.22
N LEU A 85 1.26 2.84 3.24
CA LEU A 85 -0.03 2.29 2.85
C LEU A 85 0.04 1.73 1.42
N THR A 86 -0.84 0.81 1.10
CA THR A 86 -1.10 0.35 -0.27
C THR A 86 -2.39 0.97 -0.79
N VAL A 87 -2.64 0.85 -2.10
CA VAL A 87 -3.94 1.21 -2.68
C VAL A 87 -5.08 0.40 -2.04
N ILE A 88 -4.82 -0.85 -1.66
CA ILE A 88 -5.83 -1.69 -1.00
C ILE A 88 -6.10 -1.17 0.41
N ASP A 89 -5.07 -0.85 1.19
CA ASP A 89 -5.26 -0.28 2.53
C ASP A 89 -6.08 1.01 2.46
N VAL A 90 -5.82 1.88 1.47
CA VAL A 90 -6.63 3.09 1.29
C VAL A 90 -8.10 2.76 0.97
N GLN A 91 -8.34 1.73 0.14
CA GLN A 91 -9.69 1.29 -0.23
C GLN A 91 -10.43 0.56 0.91
N ASP A 92 -9.71 -0.07 1.83
CA ASP A 92 -10.30 -0.74 2.98
C ASP A 92 -10.56 0.25 4.14
N ASP A 93 -9.65 1.20 4.38
CA ASP A 93 -9.68 2.05 5.57
C ASP A 93 -10.40 3.40 5.38
N TYR A 94 -10.33 4.00 4.17
CA TYR A 94 -10.80 5.38 3.96
C TYR A 94 -11.96 5.51 2.96
N PHE A 95 -12.32 4.43 2.26
CA PHE A 95 -13.51 4.43 1.42
C PHE A 95 -14.75 4.09 2.25
N PRO A 96 -15.93 4.67 1.90
CA PRO A 96 -17.16 4.46 2.67
C PRO A 96 -17.65 3.00 2.65
N GLU A 97 -17.21 2.20 1.68
CA GLU A 97 -17.55 0.78 1.59
C GLU A 97 -16.85 -0.08 2.65
N GLY A 98 -15.67 0.33 3.15
CA GLY A 98 -14.88 -0.45 4.09
C GLY A 98 -14.34 -1.78 3.54
N TYR A 99 -14.45 -2.01 2.23
CA TYR A 99 -13.91 -3.18 1.56
C TYR A 99 -13.55 -2.88 0.10
N TYR A 100 -12.31 -3.20 -0.28
CA TYR A 100 -11.73 -2.79 -1.55
C TYR A 100 -12.47 -3.32 -2.78
N ARG A 101 -13.10 -4.51 -2.68
CA ARG A 101 -13.87 -5.06 -3.80
C ARG A 101 -15.12 -4.25 -4.07
N ASP A 102 -15.77 -3.77 -3.01
CA ASP A 102 -16.99 -2.99 -3.11
C ASP A 102 -16.67 -1.57 -3.59
N ALA A 103 -15.59 -0.97 -3.08
CA ALA A 103 -15.04 0.29 -3.60
C ALA A 103 -14.74 0.20 -5.11
N GLN A 104 -14.07 -0.87 -5.56
CA GLN A 104 -13.78 -1.07 -6.99
C GLN A 104 -15.04 -1.32 -7.82
N ALA A 105 -16.03 -2.04 -7.28
CA ALA A 105 -17.30 -2.26 -7.94
C ALA A 105 -18.08 -0.95 -8.11
N ARG A 106 -18.11 -0.09 -7.09
CA ARG A 106 -18.69 1.26 -7.17
C ARG A 106 -17.99 2.09 -8.24
N MET A 107 -16.67 2.25 -8.15
CA MET A 107 -15.91 3.06 -9.13
C MET A 107 -16.13 2.56 -10.56
N GLN A 108 -16.19 1.23 -10.76
CA GLN A 108 -16.52 0.66 -12.06
C GLN A 108 -17.93 1.05 -12.53
N ALA A 109 -18.93 0.92 -11.67
CA ALA A 109 -20.31 1.23 -11.98
C ALA A 109 -20.49 2.71 -12.33
N ASP A 110 -19.89 3.60 -11.53
CA ASP A 110 -19.90 5.05 -11.72
C ASP A 110 -19.24 5.42 -13.06
N PHE A 111 -18.06 4.86 -13.34
CA PHE A 111 -17.37 5.13 -14.60
C PHE A 111 -18.15 4.62 -15.82
N LEU A 112 -18.76 3.43 -15.72
CA LEU A 112 -19.61 2.89 -16.78
C LEU A 112 -20.87 3.73 -17.00
N ALA A 113 -21.45 4.30 -15.95
CA ALA A 113 -22.56 5.25 -16.07
C ALA A 113 -22.12 6.50 -16.84
N ARG A 114 -21.00 7.12 -16.45
CA ARG A 114 -20.42 8.26 -17.15
C ARG A 114 -20.12 7.96 -18.63
N LEU A 115 -19.59 6.77 -18.93
CA LEU A 115 -19.37 6.36 -20.32
C LEU A 115 -20.68 6.27 -21.10
N ARG A 116 -21.75 5.74 -20.51
CA ARG A 116 -23.07 5.69 -21.19
C ARG A 116 -23.58 7.10 -21.49
N ASP A 117 -23.48 8.00 -20.53
CA ASP A 117 -23.93 9.40 -20.68
C ASP A 117 -23.14 10.14 -21.76
N LEU A 118 -21.87 9.78 -21.94
CA LEU A 118 -21.01 10.30 -23.01
C LEU A 118 -21.21 9.60 -24.36
N GLY A 119 -22.12 8.64 -24.51
CA GLY A 119 -22.30 7.91 -25.78
C GLY A 119 -21.26 6.81 -26.02
N GLY A 120 -20.73 6.22 -24.95
CA GLY A 120 -19.73 5.16 -24.98
C GLY A 120 -18.30 5.67 -25.19
N CYS A 121 -17.40 4.77 -25.57
CA CYS A 121 -15.99 5.12 -25.76
C CYS A 121 -15.75 6.15 -26.87
N ASP A 122 -16.60 6.20 -27.90
CA ASP A 122 -16.43 7.13 -29.01
C ASP A 122 -16.77 8.56 -28.60
N GLY A 123 -17.90 8.76 -27.90
CA GLY A 123 -18.22 10.07 -27.38
C GLY A 123 -17.32 10.49 -26.21
N ALA A 124 -16.82 9.54 -25.40
CA ALA A 124 -15.78 9.84 -24.42
C ALA A 124 -14.46 10.33 -25.06
N LYS A 125 -14.06 9.76 -26.21
CA LYS A 125 -12.91 10.25 -26.99
C LYS A 125 -13.17 11.64 -27.56
N ALA A 126 -14.35 11.85 -28.16
CA ALA A 126 -14.75 13.15 -28.71
C ALA A 126 -14.79 14.25 -27.63
N ALA A 127 -15.17 13.89 -26.41
CA ALA A 127 -15.21 14.79 -25.25
C ALA A 127 -13.83 15.02 -24.60
N GLY A 128 -12.74 14.42 -25.12
CA GLY A 128 -11.41 14.59 -24.54
C GLY A 128 -11.25 13.93 -23.15
N LEU A 129 -12.09 12.94 -22.81
CA LEU A 129 -12.13 12.37 -21.46
C LEU A 129 -10.77 11.86 -20.98
N ARG A 130 -9.96 11.31 -21.88
CA ARG A 130 -8.62 10.83 -21.55
C ARG A 130 -7.76 11.92 -20.92
N ASP A 131 -7.80 13.13 -21.48
CA ASP A 131 -6.94 14.22 -21.05
C ASP A 131 -7.41 14.78 -19.71
N THR A 132 -8.73 14.93 -19.52
CA THR A 132 -9.32 15.26 -18.22
C THR A 132 -8.95 14.26 -17.12
N LEU A 133 -9.01 12.95 -17.41
CA LEU A 133 -8.58 11.92 -16.46
C LEU A 133 -7.07 11.97 -16.19
N GLY A 134 -6.27 12.26 -17.21
CA GLY A 134 -4.83 12.48 -17.11
C GLY A 134 -4.50 13.63 -16.16
N GLU A 135 -5.10 14.80 -16.40
CA GLU A 135 -4.93 16.00 -15.57
C GLU A 135 -5.36 15.75 -14.13
N ARG A 136 -6.48 15.06 -13.90
CA ARG A 136 -6.93 14.69 -12.55
C ARG A 136 -5.90 13.82 -11.83
N TYR A 137 -5.35 12.81 -12.52
CA TYR A 137 -4.32 11.94 -11.96
C TYR A 137 -3.02 12.69 -11.68
N ASP A 138 -2.53 13.50 -12.62
CA ASP A 138 -1.29 14.26 -12.46
C ASP A 138 -1.40 15.27 -11.31
N GLN A 139 -2.57 15.89 -11.15
CA GLN A 139 -2.87 16.76 -10.01
C GLN A 139 -2.85 15.98 -8.69
N ALA A 140 -3.50 14.82 -8.64
CA ALA A 140 -3.52 13.99 -7.42
C ALA A 140 -2.11 13.52 -7.02
N MET A 141 -1.29 13.08 -7.98
CA MET A 141 0.11 12.72 -7.73
C MET A 141 0.94 13.93 -7.27
N THR A 142 0.68 15.10 -7.84
CA THR A 142 1.32 16.35 -7.42
C THR A 142 0.99 16.68 -5.97
N ASP A 143 -0.27 16.55 -5.57
CA ASP A 143 -0.71 16.82 -4.19
C ASP A 143 -0.12 15.82 -3.20
N LEU A 144 -0.10 14.53 -3.54
CA LEU A 144 0.58 13.49 -2.75
C LEU A 144 2.07 13.77 -2.61
N SER A 145 2.74 14.28 -3.64
CA SER A 145 4.19 14.52 -3.58
C SER A 145 4.58 15.64 -2.61
N ARG A 146 3.64 16.54 -2.29
CA ARG A 146 3.83 17.70 -1.40
C ARG A 146 3.73 17.34 0.08
N ARG A 147 3.24 16.16 0.44
CA ARG A 147 3.00 15.72 1.83
C ARG A 147 3.41 14.25 2.03
N PRO A 148 3.82 13.85 3.24
CA PRO A 148 4.32 12.50 3.53
C PRO A 148 3.20 11.52 3.88
#